data_AF-A0A1F3BUF7-F1
#
_entry.id   AF-A0A1F3BUF7-F1
#
_cell.length_a   1.000
_cell.length_b   1.000
_cell.length_c   1.000
_cell.angle_alpha   90.00
_cell.angle_beta   90.00
_cell.angle_gamma   90.00
#
_symmetry.space_group_name_H-M   'P 1'
#
loop_
_entity.id
_entity.type
_entity.pdbx_description
1 polymer ?
#
loop_
_entity_poly.entity_id
_entity_poly.type
_entity_poly.pdbx_seq_one_letter_code
_entity_poly.pdbx_strand_id
1 'polypeptide(L)'
;MALGEDDLAPAWAERAARSPGAHVIIAMIATAAHALAGDEARAAAWAANVRERGPELTCADFFRSLPMRSEAARARISSALARHGIRAG
;
A
#
# COMPACT_ATOMS: atom_id res chain seq x y z
N MET A 1 22.19 5.80 9.47
CA MET A 1 21.84 5.84 8.04
C MET A 1 21.21 4.50 7.69
N ALA A 2 19.90 4.46 7.46
CA ALA A 2 19.20 3.28 6.94
C ALA A 2 18.82 3.61 5.49
N LEU A 3 19.81 3.49 4.60
CA LEU A 3 19.65 3.67 3.15
C LEU A 3 19.81 2.27 2.54
N GLY A 4 18.70 1.64 2.15
CA GLY A 4 18.76 0.35 1.45
C GLY A 4 17.52 -0.53 1.53
N GLU A 5 16.61 -0.30 2.48
CA GLU A 5 15.44 -1.18 2.67
C GLU A 5 14.17 -0.70 1.94
N ASP A 6 14.16 0.55 1.46
CA ASP A 6 13.02 1.14 0.73
C ASP A 6 12.93 0.65 -0.74
N ASP A 7 14.04 0.21 -1.34
CA ASP A 7 14.10 -0.19 -2.76
C ASP A 7 13.63 -1.64 -3.03
N LEU A 8 13.64 -2.51 -2.02
CA LEU A 8 13.22 -3.92 -2.15
C LEU A 8 11.78 -4.17 -1.68
N ALA A 9 11.20 -3.22 -0.92
CA ALA A 9 9.83 -3.30 -0.43
C ALA A 9 8.76 -3.45 -1.53
N PRO A 10 8.87 -2.79 -2.71
CA PRO A 10 7.87 -2.95 -3.77
C PRO A 10 7.86 -4.36 -4.35
N ALA A 11 9.03 -4.95 -4.62
CA ALA A 11 9.15 -6.26 -5.24
C ALA A 11 8.61 -7.40 -4.36
N TRP A 12 8.81 -7.31 -3.04
CA TRP A 12 8.26 -8.30 -2.09
C TRP A 12 6.75 -8.13 -1.91
N ALA A 13 6.24 -6.91 -1.90
CA ALA A 13 4.81 -6.63 -1.85
C ALA A 13 4.09 -7.17 -3.09
N GLU A 14 4.66 -6.97 -4.30
CA GLU A 14 4.11 -7.53 -5.54
C GLU A 14 4.00 -9.05 -5.51
N ARG A 15 5.07 -9.74 -5.06
CA ARG A 15 5.09 -11.20 -4.98
C ARG A 15 4.04 -11.71 -4.00
N ALA A 16 3.90 -11.06 -2.85
CA ALA A 16 2.92 -11.43 -1.85
C ALA A 16 1.48 -11.19 -2.34
N ALA A 17 1.23 -10.11 -3.08
CA ALA A 17 -0.10 -9.76 -3.59
C ALA A 17 -0.63 -10.71 -4.66
N ARG A 18 0.26 -11.38 -5.41
CA ARG A 18 -0.09 -12.34 -6.47
C ARG A 18 -0.40 -13.76 -5.96
N SER A 19 -0.24 -14.03 -4.67
CA SER A 19 -0.54 -15.35 -4.10
C SER A 19 -2.06 -15.63 -4.08
N PRO A 20 -2.52 -16.84 -4.45
CA PRO A 20 -3.93 -17.21 -4.31
C PRO A 20 -4.39 -17.06 -2.85
N GLY A 21 -5.49 -16.35 -2.61
CA GLY A 21 -5.98 -16.04 -1.26
C GLY A 21 -5.29 -14.87 -0.56
N ALA A 22 -4.35 -14.18 -1.21
CA ALA A 22 -3.70 -12.99 -0.66
C ALA A 22 -4.74 -11.93 -0.25
N HIS A 23 -4.75 -11.57 1.03
CA HIS A 23 -5.60 -10.51 1.55
C HIS A 23 -5.35 -9.21 0.78
N VAL A 24 -6.43 -8.50 0.41
CA VAL A 24 -6.38 -7.26 -0.39
C VAL A 24 -5.51 -6.17 0.27
N ILE A 25 -5.28 -6.26 1.59
CA ILE A 25 -4.31 -5.44 2.33
C ILE A 25 -2.90 -5.50 1.71
N ILE A 26 -2.47 -6.64 1.15
CA ILE A 26 -1.16 -6.76 0.51
C ILE A 26 -1.08 -5.92 -0.77
N ALA A 27 -2.18 -5.83 -1.53
CA ALA A 27 -2.25 -4.94 -2.68
C ALA A 27 -2.19 -3.46 -2.24
N MET A 28 -2.71 -3.11 -1.06
CA MET A 28 -2.54 -1.77 -0.48
C MET A 28 -1.09 -1.49 -0.09
N ILE A 29 -0.37 -2.48 0.46
CA ILE A 29 1.09 -2.35 0.71
C ILE A 29 1.81 -2.08 -0.61
N ALA A 30 1.48 -2.81 -1.68
CA ALA A 30 2.09 -2.61 -2.98
C ALA A 30 1.80 -1.21 -3.55
N THR A 31 0.55 -0.71 -3.45
CA THR A 31 0.22 0.68 -3.82
C THR A 31 1.11 1.67 -3.07
N ALA A 32 1.21 1.56 -1.74
CA ALA A 32 2.01 2.47 -0.94
C ALA A 32 3.50 2.38 -1.26
N ALA A 33 4.05 1.18 -1.42
CA ALA A 33 5.46 0.96 -1.72
C ALA A 33 5.85 1.57 -3.09
N HIS A 34 5.07 1.32 -4.13
CA HIS A 34 5.31 1.91 -5.45
C HIS A 34 5.16 3.44 -5.44
N ALA A 35 4.14 3.96 -4.77
CA ALA A 35 3.93 5.41 -4.65
C ALA A 35 5.06 6.13 -3.88
N LEU A 36 5.64 5.48 -2.87
CA LEU A 36 6.79 6.01 -2.13
C LEU A 36 8.10 5.90 -2.94
N ALA A 37 8.22 4.89 -3.79
CA ALA A 37 9.32 4.75 -4.74
C ALA A 37 9.18 5.67 -5.99
N GLY A 38 8.06 6.39 -6.12
CA GLY A 38 7.77 7.27 -7.27
C GLY A 38 7.24 6.56 -8.52
N ASP A 39 6.95 5.25 -8.44
CA ASP A 39 6.31 4.49 -9.53
C ASP A 39 4.78 4.63 -9.45
N GLU A 40 4.30 5.81 -9.82
CA GLU A 40 2.88 6.16 -9.78
C GLU A 40 2.02 5.26 -10.69
N ALA A 41 2.59 4.73 -11.78
CA ALA A 41 1.89 3.84 -12.71
C ALA A 41 1.60 2.47 -12.07
N ARG A 42 2.60 1.84 -11.44
CA ARG A 42 2.36 0.58 -10.71
C ARG A 42 1.50 0.80 -9.48
N ALA A 43 1.67 1.91 -8.79
CA ALA A 43 0.83 2.25 -7.65
C ALA A 43 -0.66 2.34 -8.04
N ALA A 44 -0.97 3.00 -9.16
CA ALA A 44 -2.32 3.09 -9.71
C ALA A 44 -2.87 1.71 -10.13
N ALA A 45 -2.06 0.85 -10.75
CA ALA A 45 -2.48 -0.51 -11.11
C ALA A 45 -2.88 -1.34 -9.89
N TRP A 46 -2.08 -1.28 -8.82
CA TRP A 46 -2.42 -1.94 -7.56
C TRP A 46 -3.64 -1.33 -6.86
N ALA A 47 -3.80 -0.01 -6.92
CA ALA A 47 -4.97 0.66 -6.37
C ALA A 47 -6.26 0.24 -7.11
N ALA A 48 -6.21 0.07 -8.43
CA ALA A 48 -7.32 -0.49 -9.20
C ALA A 48 -7.66 -1.92 -8.74
N ASN A 49 -6.64 -2.76 -8.52
CA ASN A 49 -6.84 -4.11 -7.97
C ASN A 49 -7.49 -4.10 -6.57
N VAL A 50 -7.07 -3.16 -5.70
CA VAL A 50 -7.70 -2.95 -4.38
C VAL A 50 -9.17 -2.57 -4.54
N ARG A 51 -9.49 -1.68 -5.49
CA ARG A 51 -10.87 -1.22 -5.72
C ARG A 51 -11.76 -2.31 -6.32
N GLU A 52 -11.22 -3.16 -7.16
CA GLU A 52 -11.93 -4.31 -7.73
C GLU A 52 -12.25 -5.38 -6.67
N ARG A 53 -11.30 -5.66 -5.78
CA ARG A 53 -11.40 -6.78 -4.81
C ARG A 53 -11.91 -6.37 -3.43
N GLY A 54 -11.85 -5.08 -3.09
CA GLY A 54 -12.21 -4.52 -1.79
C GLY A 54 -12.63 -3.06 -1.87
N PRO A 55 -13.75 -2.74 -2.55
CA PRO A 55 -14.21 -1.35 -2.73
C PRO A 55 -14.49 -0.62 -1.41
N GLU A 56 -14.86 -1.36 -0.37
CA GLU A 56 -15.12 -0.86 0.99
C GLU A 56 -13.83 -0.56 1.78
N LEU A 57 -12.66 -1.06 1.34
CA LEU A 57 -11.43 -0.91 2.10
C LEU A 57 -10.96 0.54 2.14
N THR A 58 -10.56 0.94 3.34
CA THR A 58 -10.06 2.28 3.68
C THR A 58 -8.65 2.22 4.24
N CYS A 59 -7.98 3.38 4.33
CA CYS A 59 -6.72 3.51 5.06
C CYS A 59 -6.87 3.09 6.53
N ALA A 60 -8.07 3.24 7.13
CA ALA A 60 -8.31 2.82 8.51
C ALA A 60 -8.24 1.29 8.66
N ASP A 61 -8.82 0.54 7.71
CA ASP A 61 -8.71 -0.93 7.69
C ASP A 61 -7.26 -1.39 7.55
N PHE A 62 -6.48 -0.71 6.70
CA PHE A 62 -5.06 -0.96 6.56
C PHE A 62 -4.31 -0.81 7.89
N PHE A 63 -4.48 0.31 8.59
CA PHE A 63 -3.79 0.54 9.87
C PHE A 63 -4.32 -0.30 11.03
N ARG A 64 -5.58 -0.77 10.96
CA ARG A 64 -6.11 -1.76 11.90
C ARG A 64 -5.40 -3.11 11.74
N SER A 65 -5.16 -3.52 10.49
CA SER A 65 -4.49 -4.79 10.19
C SER A 65 -2.96 -4.72 10.31
N LEU A 66 -2.37 -3.55 10.06
CA LEU A 66 -0.93 -3.30 10.16
C LEU A 66 -0.67 -2.07 11.05
N PRO A 67 -0.63 -2.26 12.38
CA PRO A 67 -0.42 -1.17 13.31
C PRO A 67 0.95 -0.52 13.09
N MET A 68 0.96 0.79 12.84
CA MET A 68 2.19 1.55 12.67
C MET A 68 2.51 2.36 13.93
N ARG A 69 3.75 2.21 14.43
CA ARG A 69 4.25 2.96 15.60
C ARG A 69 4.68 4.38 15.27
N SER A 70 5.10 4.65 14.04
CA SER A 70 5.55 5.98 13.60
C SER A 70 4.39 6.74 12.97
N GLU A 71 4.01 7.87 13.57
CA GLU A 71 3.01 8.77 12.97
C GLU A 71 3.50 9.35 11.64
N ALA A 72 4.80 9.63 11.50
CA ALA A 72 5.37 10.14 10.25
C ALA A 72 5.25 9.10 9.11
N ALA A 73 5.52 7.83 9.39
CA ALA A 73 5.33 6.75 8.40
C ALA A 73 3.85 6.56 8.08
N ARG A 74 2.98 6.59 9.09
CA ARG A 74 1.52 6.51 8.93
C ARG A 74 0.99 7.62 8.04
N ALA A 75 1.45 8.86 8.24
CA ALA A 75 1.05 10.01 7.43
C ALA A 75 1.51 9.88 5.97
N ARG A 76 2.76 9.45 5.74
CA ARG A 76 3.30 9.21 4.39
C ARG A 76 2.50 8.16 3.62
N ILE A 77 2.22 7.02 4.26
CA ILE A 77 1.46 5.93 3.63
C ILE A 77 0.01 6.32 3.42
N SER A 78 -0.62 6.99 4.39
CA SER A 78 -1.99 7.50 4.24
C SER A 78 -2.09 8.46 3.06
N SER A 79 -1.13 9.38 2.92
CA SER A 79 -1.06 10.30 1.78
C SER A 79 -0.89 9.55 0.46
N ALA A 80 0.05 8.61 0.38
CA ALA A 80 0.28 7.78 -0.81
C ALA A 80 -1.00 7.03 -1.24
N LEU A 81 -1.65 6.34 -0.30
CA LEU A 81 -2.90 5.63 -0.55
C LEU A 81 -4.03 6.57 -0.99
N ALA A 82 -4.17 7.73 -0.35
CA ALA A 82 -5.17 8.73 -0.70
C ALA A 82 -5.00 9.30 -2.11
N ARG A 83 -3.75 9.54 -2.56
CA ARG A 83 -3.47 9.98 -3.95
C ARG A 83 -3.99 8.98 -4.99
N HIS A 84 -4.01 7.69 -4.66
CA HIS A 84 -4.51 6.63 -5.52
C HIS A 84 -5.97 6.25 -5.25
N GLY A 85 -6.72 7.13 -4.58
CA GLY A 85 -8.16 6.96 -4.38
C GLY A 85 -8.53 6.00 -3.25
N ILE A 86 -7.60 5.63 -2.37
CA ILE A 86 -7.85 4.89 -1.14
C ILE A 86 -8.13 5.89 -0.01
N ARG A 87 -9.41 6.07 0.30
CA ARG A 87 -9.91 7.07 1.27
C ARG A 87 -9.47 6.78 2.71
N ALA A 88 -9.26 7.86 3.46
CA ALA A 88 -9.25 7.82 4.92
C ALA A 88 -10.69 7.53 5.38
N GLY A 89 -10.89 6.39 6.04
CA GLY A 89 -12.16 6.02 6.66
C GLY A 89 -12.34 6.69 8.02
#